data_AF-A0A5B0MX92-F1
#
_entry.id   AF-A0A5B0MX92-F1
#
_cell.length_a   1.000
_cell.length_b   1.000
_cell.length_c   1.000
_cell.angle_alpha   90.00
_cell.angle_beta   90.00
_cell.angle_gamma   90.00
#
_symmetry.space_group_name_H-M   'P 1'
#
loop_
_entity.id
_entity.type
_entity.pdbx_description
1 polymer ?
#
loop_
_entity_poly.entity_id
_entity_poly.type
_entity_poly.pdbx_seq_one_letter_code
_entity_poly.pdbx_strand_id
1 'polypeptide(L)'
;MGMFSWPEAKLTAKGRHQAELVGETLKSLGLKFDLAFTSGWIRAQESIEIVLEALDHKYIPLVKAPALNTRSYGSLGGRFKEDVRKEYGDQQVKYWDSTKFHNFPDNRPPEGETLKEGDERAKAYYNKQIKPEVLAGKTILILIHENPVLCVKISQMHLTL
;
A
#
# COMPACT_ATOMS: atom_id res chain seq x y z
N MET A 1 13.17 -15.43 -8.39
CA MET A 1 12.62 -14.82 -9.61
C MET A 1 11.35 -14.05 -9.26
N GLY A 2 11.31 -12.74 -9.50
CA GLY A 2 10.14 -11.91 -9.19
C GLY A 2 9.94 -10.86 -10.28
N MET A 3 8.72 -10.34 -10.41
CA MET A 3 8.38 -9.27 -11.35
C MET A 3 8.39 -7.93 -10.63
N PHE A 4 8.65 -6.83 -11.36
CA PHE A 4 8.41 -5.49 -10.83
C PHE A 4 6.91 -5.27 -10.67
N SER A 5 6.50 -4.75 -9.52
CA SER A 5 5.10 -4.50 -9.19
C SER A 5 4.41 -3.55 -10.19
N TRP A 6 3.12 -3.79 -10.48
CA TRP A 6 2.34 -3.02 -11.45
C TRP A 6 0.84 -3.00 -11.07
N PRO A 7 0.03 -2.09 -11.63
CA PRO A 7 -1.37 -1.89 -11.25
C PRO A 7 -2.28 -3.13 -11.45
N GLU A 8 -2.05 -3.88 -12.53
CA GLU A 8 -2.88 -5.00 -12.97
C GLU A 8 -2.55 -6.33 -12.26
N ALA A 9 -1.51 -6.36 -11.43
CA ALA A 9 -1.15 -7.56 -10.68
C ALA A 9 -2.30 -7.97 -9.74
N LYS A 10 -2.80 -9.18 -9.93
CA LYS A 10 -3.93 -9.75 -9.18
C LYS A 10 -3.49 -10.33 -7.84
N LEU A 11 -4.44 -10.44 -6.92
CA LEU A 11 -4.22 -11.10 -5.64
C LEU A 11 -4.08 -12.62 -5.86
N THR A 12 -3.08 -13.24 -5.23
CA THR A 12 -2.90 -14.70 -5.26
C THR A 12 -3.86 -15.39 -4.29
N ALA A 13 -4.05 -16.70 -4.43
CA ALA A 13 -4.84 -17.48 -3.45
C ALA A 13 -4.31 -17.32 -2.02
N LYS A 14 -2.97 -17.33 -1.85
CA LYS A 14 -2.32 -17.04 -0.57
C LYS A 14 -2.63 -15.62 -0.08
N GLY A 15 -2.61 -14.63 -0.97
CA GLY A 15 -2.93 -13.24 -0.62
C GLY A 15 -4.38 -13.05 -0.19
N ARG A 16 -5.34 -13.73 -0.83
CA ARG A 16 -6.75 -13.76 -0.41
C ARG A 16 -6.90 -14.32 0.99
N HIS A 17 -6.31 -15.49 1.24
CA HIS A 17 -6.35 -16.10 2.57
C HIS A 17 -5.72 -15.22 3.65
N GLN A 18 -4.62 -14.53 3.34
CA GLN A 18 -4.02 -13.56 4.27
C GLN A 18 -4.97 -12.39 4.58
N ALA A 19 -5.74 -11.90 3.61
CA ALA A 19 -6.73 -10.84 3.81
C ALA A 19 -7.90 -11.32 4.69
N GLU A 20 -8.36 -12.56 4.50
CA GLU A 20 -9.40 -13.19 5.35
C GLU A 20 -8.94 -13.23 6.81
N LEU A 21 -7.74 -13.79 7.07
CA LEU A 21 -7.16 -13.92 8.41
C LEU A 21 -7.00 -12.55 9.10
N VAL A 22 -6.65 -11.52 8.34
CA VAL A 22 -6.58 -10.15 8.85
C VAL A 22 -7.95 -9.68 9.31
N GLY A 23 -8.99 -9.82 8.48
CA GLY A 23 -10.34 -9.41 8.85
C GLY A 23 -10.88 -10.17 10.07
N GLU A 24 -10.64 -11.48 10.14
CA GLU A 24 -10.99 -12.31 11.31
C GLU A 24 -10.24 -11.86 12.57
N THR A 25 -8.95 -11.53 12.44
CA THR A 25 -8.15 -11.03 13.57
C THR A 25 -8.70 -9.69 14.06
N LEU A 26 -8.95 -8.73 13.17
CA LEU A 26 -9.54 -7.44 13.52
C LEU A 26 -10.90 -7.60 14.22
N LYS A 27 -11.70 -8.58 13.76
CA LYS A 27 -13.00 -8.93 14.36
C LYS A 27 -12.85 -9.50 15.76
N SER A 28 -11.92 -10.43 15.96
CA SER A 28 -11.63 -11.04 17.27
C SER A 28 -11.13 -10.02 18.30
N LEU A 29 -10.46 -8.96 17.84
CA LEU A 29 -10.00 -7.83 18.66
C LEU A 29 -11.13 -6.82 18.96
N GLY A 30 -12.33 -7.01 18.40
CA GLY A 30 -13.47 -6.11 18.57
C GLY A 30 -13.25 -4.73 17.95
N LEU A 31 -12.37 -4.62 16.95
CA LEU A 31 -12.07 -3.34 16.31
C LEU A 31 -13.21 -2.91 15.40
N LYS A 32 -13.55 -1.62 15.50
CA LYS A 32 -14.56 -0.98 14.65
C LYS A 32 -13.93 0.21 13.95
N PHE A 33 -14.34 0.44 12.70
CA PHE A 33 -13.85 1.52 11.87
C PHE A 33 -15.01 2.37 11.35
N ASP A 34 -14.81 3.67 11.29
CA ASP A 34 -15.77 4.64 10.78
C ASP A 34 -15.56 4.93 9.29
N LEU A 35 -14.34 4.68 8.79
CA LEU A 35 -13.90 5.00 7.44
C LEU A 35 -12.76 4.07 7.01
N ALA A 36 -12.77 3.66 5.75
CA ALA A 36 -11.71 2.87 5.14
C ALA A 36 -11.07 3.60 3.94
N PHE A 37 -9.76 3.45 3.78
CA PHE A 37 -9.01 3.88 2.60
C PHE A 37 -8.26 2.72 1.97
N THR A 38 -8.24 2.71 0.64
CA THR A 38 -7.40 1.81 -0.14
C THR A 38 -6.73 2.56 -1.28
N SER A 39 -5.75 1.93 -1.94
CA SER A 39 -5.09 2.51 -3.10
C SER A 39 -5.92 2.35 -4.39
N GLY A 40 -5.42 2.89 -5.49
CA GLY A 40 -6.03 2.76 -6.81
C GLY A 40 -5.79 1.40 -7.49
N TRP A 41 -4.95 0.51 -6.94
CA TRP A 41 -4.59 -0.73 -7.61
C TRP A 41 -5.49 -1.90 -7.19
N ILE A 42 -5.79 -2.77 -8.15
CA ILE A 42 -6.85 -3.77 -8.02
C ILE A 42 -6.63 -4.72 -6.83
N ARG A 43 -5.39 -5.18 -6.60
CA ARG A 43 -5.10 -6.09 -5.48
C ARG A 43 -5.31 -5.48 -4.10
N ALA A 44 -5.12 -4.16 -3.93
CA ALA A 44 -5.38 -3.50 -2.65
C ALA A 44 -6.90 -3.36 -2.42
N GLN A 45 -7.64 -3.06 -3.49
CA GLN A 45 -9.10 -3.00 -3.48
C GLN A 45 -9.71 -4.37 -3.16
N GLU A 46 -9.27 -5.42 -3.86
CA GLU A 46 -9.72 -6.79 -3.57
C GLU A 46 -9.40 -7.21 -2.13
N SER A 47 -8.20 -6.85 -1.63
CA SER A 47 -7.80 -7.19 -0.26
C SER A 47 -8.67 -6.49 0.80
N ILE A 48 -8.97 -5.20 0.63
CA ILE A 48 -9.78 -4.47 1.63
C ILE A 48 -11.23 -4.93 1.61
N GLU A 49 -11.77 -5.30 0.45
CA GLU A 49 -13.12 -5.87 0.35
C GLU A 49 -13.21 -7.19 1.14
N ILE A 50 -12.24 -8.08 0.99
CA ILE A 50 -12.14 -9.33 1.76
C ILE A 50 -12.03 -9.05 3.27
N VAL A 51 -11.17 -8.10 3.67
CA VAL A 51 -11.00 -7.73 5.09
C VAL A 51 -12.29 -7.18 5.68
N LEU A 52 -12.99 -6.28 4.98
CA LEU A 52 -14.23 -5.69 5.45
C LEU A 52 -15.37 -6.70 5.52
N GLU A 53 -15.38 -7.68 4.60
CA GLU A 53 -16.33 -8.79 4.65
C GLU A 53 -16.10 -9.69 5.87
N ALA A 54 -14.86 -10.14 6.10
CA ALA A 54 -14.53 -10.96 7.26
C ALA A 54 -14.75 -10.21 8.60
N LEU A 55 -14.54 -8.89 8.61
CA LEU A 55 -14.76 -8.01 9.75
C LEU A 55 -16.24 -7.72 10.04
N ASP A 56 -17.17 -8.07 9.14
CA ASP A 56 -18.59 -7.69 9.20
C ASP A 56 -18.82 -6.16 9.14
N HIS A 57 -18.01 -5.47 8.33
CA HIS A 57 -17.99 -4.01 8.17
C HIS A 57 -18.29 -3.58 6.72
N LYS A 58 -19.14 -4.33 6.00
CA LYS A 58 -19.41 -4.14 4.55
C LYS A 58 -19.99 -2.77 4.17
N TYR A 59 -20.52 -2.02 5.12
CA TYR A 59 -21.26 -0.78 4.88
C TYR A 59 -20.50 0.49 5.30
N ILE A 60 -19.27 0.36 5.81
CA ILE A 60 -18.49 1.57 6.14
C ILE A 60 -18.04 2.27 4.86
N PRO A 61 -17.95 3.61 4.84
CA PRO A 61 -17.44 4.32 3.68
C PRO A 61 -16.03 3.84 3.29
N LEU A 62 -15.84 3.53 2.01
CA LEU A 62 -14.55 3.11 1.45
C LEU A 62 -14.09 4.12 0.39
N VAL A 63 -12.93 4.72 0.62
CA VAL A 63 -12.33 5.71 -0.29
C VAL A 63 -11.16 5.08 -1.05
N LYS A 64 -11.23 5.13 -2.38
CA LYS A 64 -10.13 4.75 -3.28
C LYS A 64 -9.23 5.96 -3.49
N ALA A 65 -7.97 5.84 -3.10
CA ALA A 65 -7.00 6.92 -3.11
C ALA A 65 -5.78 6.54 -3.96
N PRO A 66 -5.76 6.87 -5.27
CA PRO A 66 -4.60 6.61 -6.12
C PRO A 66 -3.30 7.26 -5.62
N ALA A 67 -3.40 8.34 -4.84
CA ALA A 67 -2.25 8.96 -4.18
C ALA A 67 -1.61 8.07 -3.09
N LEU A 68 -2.25 6.97 -2.70
CA LEU A 68 -1.71 5.93 -1.81
C LEU A 68 -1.18 4.70 -2.58
N ASN A 69 -1.11 4.77 -3.92
CA ASN A 69 -0.42 3.75 -4.70
C ASN A 69 1.05 3.68 -4.26
N THR A 70 1.61 2.47 -4.23
CA THR A 70 3.06 2.29 -4.10
C THR A 70 3.76 2.92 -5.32
N ARG A 71 5.08 3.08 -5.22
CA ARG A 71 5.94 3.57 -6.30
C ARG A 71 5.56 2.92 -7.63
N SER A 72 5.39 3.74 -8.66
CA SER A 72 5.29 3.25 -10.03
C SER A 72 6.67 2.84 -10.55
N TYR A 73 6.78 1.63 -11.08
CA TYR A 73 7.96 1.19 -11.83
C TYR A 73 7.92 1.61 -13.30
N GLY A 74 6.89 2.36 -13.73
CA GLY A 74 6.72 2.82 -15.10
C GLY A 74 6.74 1.67 -16.10
N SER A 75 7.57 1.79 -17.15
CA SER A 75 7.69 0.78 -18.20
C SER A 75 8.36 -0.53 -17.72
N LEU A 76 8.90 -0.56 -16.50
CA LEU A 76 9.38 -1.79 -15.89
C LEU A 76 8.27 -2.62 -15.24
N GLY A 77 7.10 -2.03 -14.96
CA GLY A 77 5.97 -2.73 -14.34
C GLY A 77 5.60 -4.00 -15.10
N GLY A 78 5.47 -5.13 -14.37
CA GLY A 78 5.14 -6.42 -14.97
C GLY A 78 6.30 -7.09 -15.72
N ARG A 79 7.49 -6.48 -15.81
CA ARG A 79 8.67 -7.17 -16.35
C ARG A 79 9.29 -8.10 -15.31
N PHE A 80 9.84 -9.23 -15.77
CA PHE A 80 10.65 -10.09 -14.91
C PHE A 80 11.96 -9.38 -14.56
N LYS A 81 12.29 -9.33 -13.26
CA LYS A 81 13.52 -8.69 -12.77
C LYS A 81 14.77 -9.30 -13.38
N GLU A 82 14.74 -10.58 -13.73
CA GLU A 82 15.88 -11.27 -14.35
C GLU A 82 16.14 -10.80 -15.79
N ASP A 83 15.11 -10.49 -16.57
CA ASP A 83 15.30 -9.96 -17.92
C ASP A 83 15.78 -8.51 -17.88
N VAL A 84 15.25 -7.72 -16.93
CA VAL A 84 15.72 -6.36 -16.69
C VAL A 84 17.17 -6.35 -16.19
N ARG A 85 17.61 -7.35 -15.41
CA ARG A 85 19.03 -7.50 -15.00
C ARG A 85 19.95 -7.77 -16.19
N LYS A 86 19.52 -8.60 -17.15
CA LYS A 86 20.30 -8.84 -18.37
C LYS A 86 20.47 -7.57 -19.20
N GLU A 87 19.46 -6.70 -19.20
CA GLU A 87 19.45 -5.46 -19.98
C GLU A 87 20.22 -4.31 -19.30
N TYR A 88 20.00 -4.09 -18.00
CA TYR A 88 20.49 -2.91 -17.27
C TYR A 88 21.53 -3.22 -16.18
N GLY A 89 21.83 -4.49 -15.94
CA GLY A 89 22.75 -4.93 -14.91
C GLY A 89 22.13 -5.01 -13.51
N ASP A 90 22.74 -5.86 -12.67
CA ASP A 90 22.26 -6.15 -11.31
C ASP A 90 22.24 -4.93 -10.40
N GLN A 91 23.23 -4.06 -10.53
CA GLN A 91 23.35 -2.86 -9.70
C GLN A 91 22.19 -1.90 -9.95
N GLN A 92 21.83 -1.67 -11.21
CA GLN A 92 20.73 -0.76 -11.56
C GLN A 92 19.39 -1.33 -11.11
N VAL A 93 19.15 -2.63 -11.32
CA VAL A 93 17.93 -3.30 -10.83
C VAL A 93 17.86 -3.24 -9.31
N LYS A 94 18.98 -3.36 -8.60
CA LYS A 94 19.02 -3.21 -7.14
C LYS A 94 18.65 -1.81 -6.67
N TYR A 95 19.07 -0.77 -7.40
CA TYR A 95 18.68 0.61 -7.09
C TYR A 95 17.19 0.83 -7.31
N TRP A 96 16.66 0.39 -8.44
CA TRP A 96 15.23 0.48 -8.70
C TRP A 96 14.39 -0.36 -7.74
N ASP A 97 14.81 -1.58 -7.39
CA ASP A 97 14.03 -2.50 -6.56
C ASP A 97 14.22 -2.27 -5.05
N SER A 98 15.12 -1.37 -4.65
CA SER A 98 15.30 -1.03 -3.24
C SER A 98 14.05 -0.38 -2.67
N THR A 99 13.65 -0.77 -1.47
CA THR A 99 12.56 -0.16 -0.69
C THR A 99 13.08 0.69 0.47
N LYS A 100 14.40 0.84 0.61
CA LYS A 100 15.05 1.53 1.74
C LYS A 100 15.73 2.82 1.27
N PHE A 101 15.21 3.96 1.72
CA PHE A 101 15.70 5.31 1.42
C PHE A 101 17.19 5.53 1.69
N HIS A 102 17.75 4.88 2.71
CA HIS A 102 19.08 5.23 3.22
C HIS A 102 20.20 4.31 2.73
N ASN A 103 19.87 3.20 2.06
CA ASN A 103 20.87 2.18 1.73
C ASN A 103 21.27 2.19 0.25
N PHE A 104 20.47 2.81 -0.62
CA PHE A 104 20.69 2.81 -2.06
C PHE A 104 20.25 4.15 -2.68
N PRO A 105 20.88 4.58 -3.79
CA PRO A 105 20.41 5.72 -4.56
C PRO A 105 18.94 5.55 -4.96
N ASP A 106 18.14 6.61 -4.73
CA ASP A 106 16.73 6.64 -5.10
C ASP A 106 16.56 6.95 -6.60
N ASN A 107 17.05 6.02 -7.42
CA ASN A 107 17.02 6.17 -8.87
C ASN A 107 15.60 5.98 -9.39
N ARG A 108 15.15 6.91 -10.24
CA ARG A 108 13.86 6.83 -10.89
C ARG A 108 13.83 5.65 -11.90
N PRO A 109 12.86 4.74 -11.82
CA PRO A 109 12.58 3.79 -12.90
C PRO A 109 12.14 4.53 -14.18
N PRO A 110 12.43 4.00 -15.39
CA PRO A 110 11.92 4.58 -16.63
C PRO A 110 10.41 4.78 -16.60
N GLU A 111 9.94 6.01 -16.86
CA GLU A 111 8.51 6.41 -16.79
C GLU A 111 7.83 6.14 -15.43
N GLY A 112 8.63 5.84 -14.40
CA GLY A 112 8.18 5.54 -13.06
C GLY A 112 8.36 6.72 -12.13
N GLU A 113 8.36 6.39 -10.85
CA GLU A 113 8.45 7.32 -9.74
C GLU A 113 9.60 6.90 -8.82
N THR A 114 10.28 7.86 -8.20
CA THR A 114 11.24 7.54 -7.13
C THR A 114 10.50 7.11 -5.86
N LEU A 115 11.20 6.51 -4.89
CA LEU A 115 10.60 6.26 -3.57
C LEU A 115 10.19 7.57 -2.91
N LYS A 116 11.02 8.60 -3.03
CA LYS A 116 10.80 9.91 -2.42
C LYS A 116 9.54 10.57 -2.95
N GLU A 117 9.35 10.55 -4.27
CA GLU A 117 8.16 11.11 -4.90
C GLU A 117 6.89 10.36 -4.46
N GLY A 118 6.96 9.02 -4.39
CA GLY A 118 5.86 8.20 -3.89
C GLY A 118 5.49 8.49 -2.44
N ASP A 119 6.51 8.65 -1.58
CA ASP A 119 6.34 9.00 -0.16
C ASP A 119 5.79 10.41 0.03
N GLU A 120 6.32 11.41 -0.67
CA GLU A 120 5.83 12.79 -0.62
C GLU A 120 4.38 12.88 -1.09
N ARG A 121 4.02 12.17 -2.18
CA ARG A 121 2.65 12.05 -2.67
C ARG A 121 1.72 11.44 -1.63
N ALA A 122 2.12 10.33 -1.00
CA ALA A 122 1.34 9.67 0.04
C ALA A 122 1.17 10.55 1.29
N LYS A 123 2.24 11.21 1.74
CA LYS A 123 2.22 12.15 2.88
C LYS A 123 1.32 13.35 2.63
N ALA A 124 1.37 13.92 1.42
CA ALA A 124 0.49 15.03 1.03
C ALA A 124 -0.98 14.61 1.10
N TYR A 125 -1.32 13.42 0.59
CA TYR A 125 -2.69 12.89 0.69
C TYR A 125 -3.10 12.62 2.13
N TYR A 126 -2.24 11.96 2.93
CA TYR A 126 -2.51 11.69 4.34
C TYR A 126 -2.81 12.98 5.11
N ASN A 127 -1.95 14.00 5.00
CA ASN A 127 -2.11 15.25 5.72
C ASN A 127 -3.39 16.00 5.33
N LYS A 128 -3.80 15.91 4.06
CA LYS A 128 -4.95 16.64 3.53
C LYS A 128 -6.28 15.91 3.77
N GLN A 129 -6.31 14.58 3.66
CA GLN A 129 -7.56 13.80 3.58
C GLN A 129 -7.77 12.86 4.77
N ILE A 130 -6.71 12.26 5.30
CA ILE A 130 -6.82 11.23 6.35
C ILE A 130 -6.63 11.86 7.74
N LYS A 131 -5.60 12.70 7.91
CA LYS A 131 -5.26 13.33 9.18
C LYS A 131 -6.43 14.13 9.78
N PRO A 132 -7.21 14.92 9.02
CA PRO A 132 -8.36 15.62 9.59
C PRO A 132 -9.42 14.68 10.16
N GLU A 133 -9.68 13.55 9.48
CA GLU A 133 -10.65 12.53 9.93
C GLU A 133 -10.19 11.85 11.23
N VAL A 134 -8.89 11.56 11.33
CA VAL A 134 -8.29 11.04 12.58
C VAL A 134 -8.39 12.06 13.70
N LEU A 135 -8.08 13.34 13.42
CA LEU A 135 -8.18 14.42 14.42
C LEU A 135 -9.63 14.69 14.85
N ALA A 136 -10.62 14.33 14.01
CA ALA A 136 -12.04 14.35 14.35
C ALA A 136 -12.48 13.15 15.20
N GLY A 137 -11.55 12.26 15.57
CA GLY A 137 -11.82 11.11 16.43
C GLY A 137 -12.29 9.85 15.71
N LYS A 138 -12.28 9.82 14.37
CA LYS A 138 -12.63 8.62 13.61
C LYS A 138 -11.54 7.56 13.71
N THR A 139 -11.96 6.31 13.82
CA THR A 139 -11.08 5.14 13.70
C THR A 139 -11.02 4.72 12.23
N ILE A 140 -9.82 4.75 11.64
CA ILE A 140 -9.64 4.59 10.19
C ILE A 140 -8.87 3.31 9.85
N LEU A 141 -9.41 2.53 8.93
CA LEU A 141 -8.71 1.40 8.32
C LEU A 141 -8.00 1.84 7.04
N ILE A 142 -6.70 1.61 6.92
CA ILE A 142 -5.95 1.89 5.69
C ILE A 142 -5.29 0.59 5.21
N LEU A 143 -5.67 0.12 4.02
CA LEU A 143 -5.09 -1.06 3.38
C LEU A 143 -4.57 -0.73 1.99
N ILE A 144 -3.25 -0.76 1.83
CA ILE A 144 -2.53 -0.34 0.62
C ILE A 144 -1.53 -1.42 0.14
N HIS A 145 -0.25 -1.10 -0.01
CA HIS A 145 0.81 -1.98 -0.54
C HIS A 145 1.90 -2.22 0.51
N GLU A 146 2.65 -3.33 0.37
CA GLU A 146 3.77 -3.77 1.22
C GLU A 146 3.57 -3.51 2.73
N ASN A 147 3.18 -4.57 3.45
CA ASN A 147 2.52 -4.62 4.76
C ASN A 147 1.04 -4.20 4.73
N PRO A 148 0.12 -5.18 4.65
CA PRO A 148 -1.30 -4.91 4.71
C PRO A 148 -1.66 -4.50 6.14
N VAL A 149 -2.45 -3.42 6.24
CA VAL A 149 -3.01 -2.86 7.48
C VAL A 149 -2.07 -1.94 8.25
N LEU A 150 -2.15 -0.64 7.92
CA LEU A 150 -1.94 0.39 8.91
C LEU A 150 -3.29 0.62 9.62
N CYS A 151 -3.50 -0.06 10.75
CA CYS A 151 -4.64 0.24 11.63
C CYS A 151 -4.27 1.48 12.44
N VAL A 152 -4.68 2.65 11.98
CA VAL A 152 -4.42 3.91 12.68
C VAL A 152 -5.54 4.14 13.70
N LYS A 153 -5.33 3.68 14.94
CA LYS A 153 -6.07 4.16 16.10
C LYS A 153 -5.22 5.22 16.81
N ILE A 154 -5.42 6.51 16.50
CA ILE A 154 -4.76 7.58 17.28
C ILE A 154 -5.66 7.92 18.46
N SER A 155 -5.55 7.13 19.54
CA SER A 155 -5.77 7.68 20.88
C SER A 155 -4.40 8.10 21.41
N GLN A 156 -4.04 9.37 21.17
CA GLN A 156 -2.78 10.02 21.59
C GLN A 156 -1.48 9.22 21.32
N MET A 157 -0.85 9.46 20.17
CA MET A 157 0.57 9.13 20.02
C MET A 157 1.26 10.20 19.17
N HIS A 158 2.25 10.85 19.79
CA HIS A 158 3.23 11.68 19.10
C HIS A 158 4.02 10.76 18.16
N LEU A 159 3.95 11.00 16.84
CA LEU A 159 4.79 10.34 15.85
C LEU A 159 5.78 11.37 15.32
N THR A 160 7.04 11.21 15.72
CA THR A 160 8.20 11.74 15.00
C THR A 160 8.34 10.94 13.70
N LEU A 161 8.40 11.65 12.57
CA LEU A 161 8.71 11.10 11.25
C LEU A 161 10.19 10.77 11.14
#